data_AF-A0A960PUC9-F1
#
_entry.id   AF-A0A960PUC9-F1
#
_cell.length_a   1.000
_cell.length_b   1.000
_cell.length_c   1.000
_cell.angle_alpha   90.00
_cell.angle_beta   90.00
_cell.angle_gamma   90.00
#
_symmetry.space_group_name_H-M   'P 1'
#
loop_
_entity.id
_entity.type
_entity.pdbx_description
1 polymer ?
#
loop_
_entity_poly.entity_id
_entity_poly.type
_entity_poly.pdbx_seq_one_letter_code
_entity_poly.pdbx_strand_id
1 'polypeptide(L)'
;LQAMDAGGKDGTIRHVFTGVNPQGVRVSSFKAPTPEELAHDFLWRIHRQVPARGEIGIFNRSHYEDVLIVRVNELVAEERWRKRYGSIRDWESMLADEGTTIVKLFLHISKGEQAERFQARLDDPTKRWKFSAADLDVRERWDDYQVAYEDALAETSAKQAPWYVIPADRKWYRNWAVLNVLLAALEEMDPQFPPEEPGLDDLVIR
;
A
#
# COMPACT_ATOMS: atom_id res chain seq x y z
N LEU A 1 -0.55 -0.57 -0.17
CA LEU A 1 -0.31 -2.02 0.01
C LEU A 1 0.67 -2.23 1.14
N GLN A 2 0.27 -2.96 2.18
CA GLN A 2 1.14 -3.38 3.26
C GLN A 2 1.15 -4.91 3.42
N ALA A 3 2.29 -5.44 3.86
CA ALA A 3 2.49 -6.87 4.08
C ALA A 3 3.85 -7.10 4.75
N MET A 4 4.00 -8.22 5.44
CA MET A 4 5.32 -8.78 5.77
C MET A 4 6.17 -8.96 4.51
N ASP A 5 7.49 -9.03 4.66
CA ASP A 5 8.37 -9.34 3.54
C ASP A 5 8.07 -10.73 2.99
N ALA A 6 8.19 -10.86 1.67
CA ALA A 6 7.62 -11.95 0.87
C ALA A 6 6.09 -12.11 0.90
N GLY A 7 5.33 -11.20 1.54
CA GLY A 7 3.87 -11.15 1.53
C GLY A 7 3.23 -10.94 0.16
N GLY A 8 4.00 -10.45 -0.82
CA GLY A 8 3.62 -10.46 -2.23
C GLY A 8 3.18 -9.11 -2.81
N LYS A 9 3.52 -7.99 -2.15
CA LYS A 9 3.26 -6.61 -2.61
C LYS A 9 3.60 -6.42 -4.10
N ASP A 10 4.85 -6.68 -4.50
CA ASP A 10 5.30 -6.52 -5.90
C ASP A 10 4.52 -7.40 -6.89
N GLY A 11 4.19 -8.63 -6.46
CA GLY A 11 3.45 -9.58 -7.29
C GLY A 11 2.00 -9.15 -7.50
N THR A 12 1.38 -8.58 -6.47
CA THR A 12 0.05 -7.97 -6.55
C THR A 12 0.07 -6.80 -7.53
N ILE A 13 1.00 -5.84 -7.35
CA ILE A 13 1.10 -4.66 -8.23
C ILE A 13 1.27 -5.08 -9.69
N ARG A 14 2.22 -5.99 -9.96
CA ARG A 14 2.46 -6.48 -11.31
C ARG A 14 1.22 -7.09 -11.94
N HIS A 15 0.49 -7.94 -11.22
CA HIS A 15 -0.59 -8.72 -11.80
C HIS A 15 -1.89 -7.91 -11.91
N VAL A 16 -2.28 -7.23 -10.83
CA VAL A 16 -3.55 -6.48 -10.73
C VAL A 16 -3.59 -5.32 -11.73
N PHE A 17 -2.44 -4.68 -11.99
CA PHE A 17 -2.37 -3.54 -12.90
C PHE A 17 -1.85 -3.92 -14.31
N THR A 18 -1.74 -5.22 -14.62
CA THR A 18 -1.47 -5.65 -16.00
C THR A 18 -2.62 -5.19 -16.90
N GLY A 19 -2.30 -4.48 -17.98
CA GLY A 19 -3.28 -4.00 -18.96
C GLY A 19 -3.89 -2.62 -18.65
N VAL A 20 -3.59 -2.03 -17.48
CA VAL A 20 -3.98 -0.64 -17.19
C VAL A 20 -3.03 0.31 -17.92
N ASN A 21 -3.56 1.43 -18.44
CA ASN A 21 -2.75 2.44 -19.12
C ASN A 21 -1.72 3.04 -18.12
N PRO A 22 -0.40 2.91 -18.39
CA PRO A 22 0.63 3.36 -17.45
C PRO A 22 0.62 4.88 -17.23
N GLN A 23 0.00 5.67 -18.10
CA GLN A 23 -0.14 7.12 -17.88
C GLN A 23 -1.11 7.47 -16.75
N GLY A 24 -2.00 6.57 -16.37
CA GLY A 24 -2.99 6.77 -15.30
C GLY A 24 -2.62 6.08 -13.98
N VAL A 25 -1.45 5.45 -13.87
CA VAL A 25 -1.06 4.67 -12.69
C VAL A 25 0.36 5.01 -12.27
N ARG A 26 0.54 5.36 -10.99
CA ARG A 26 1.85 5.63 -10.41
C ARG A 26 2.13 4.77 -9.19
N VAL A 27 3.29 4.14 -9.17
CA VAL A 27 3.76 3.36 -8.03
C VAL A 27 4.84 4.14 -7.28
N SER A 28 4.56 4.47 -6.03
CA SER A 28 5.53 5.07 -5.10
C SER A 28 5.94 4.03 -4.07
N SER A 29 7.23 3.70 -4.04
CA SER A 29 7.79 2.69 -3.15
C SER A 29 8.57 3.34 -2.03
N PHE A 30 8.19 3.09 -0.78
CA PHE A 30 8.86 3.69 0.38
C PHE A 30 9.91 2.73 0.94
N LYS A 31 11.15 3.23 1.06
CA LYS A 31 12.27 2.56 1.71
C LYS A 31 12.57 3.24 3.06
N ALA A 32 13.67 2.83 3.70
CA ALA A 32 14.21 3.55 4.86
C ALA A 32 14.33 5.05 4.54
N PRO A 33 13.91 5.95 5.44
CA PRO A 33 13.90 7.37 5.18
C PRO A 33 15.31 7.95 5.07
N THR A 34 15.48 8.95 4.20
CA THR A 34 16.74 9.68 4.07
C THR A 34 16.93 10.65 5.24
N PRO A 35 18.15 11.18 5.47
CA PRO A 35 18.36 12.22 6.48
C PRO A 35 17.50 13.47 6.29
N GLU A 36 17.23 13.86 5.04
CA GLU A 36 16.32 14.95 4.71
C GLU A 36 14.89 14.61 5.12
N GLU A 37 14.39 13.44 4.75
CA GLU A 37 13.05 13.00 5.13
C GLU A 37 12.88 12.91 6.66
N LEU A 38 13.92 12.48 7.38
CA LEU A 38 13.95 12.43 8.84
C LEU A 38 14.02 13.82 9.52
N ALA A 39 14.43 14.85 8.78
CA ALA A 39 14.42 16.23 9.27
C ALA A 39 13.02 16.87 9.22
N HIS A 40 12.06 16.21 8.56
CA HIS A 40 10.65 16.60 8.50
C HIS A 40 9.77 15.67 9.34
N ASP A 41 8.47 15.98 9.41
CA ASP A 41 7.51 15.02 9.95
C ASP A 41 7.37 13.79 9.03
N PHE A 42 6.92 12.67 9.59
CA PHE A 42 6.90 11.39 8.89
C PHE A 42 5.92 11.34 7.70
N LEU A 43 4.91 12.22 7.67
CA LEU A 43 3.94 12.29 6.59
C LEU A 43 4.43 13.16 5.43
N TRP A 44 5.39 14.06 5.65
CA TRP A 44 5.91 14.96 4.62
C TRP A 44 6.29 14.24 3.31
N ARG A 45 7.11 13.19 3.41
CA ARG A 45 7.53 12.42 2.23
C ARG A 45 6.39 11.63 1.58
N ILE A 46 5.38 11.26 2.38
CA ILE A 46 4.24 10.45 1.95
C ILE A 46 3.24 11.34 1.21
N HIS A 47 2.95 12.52 1.76
CA HIS A 47 2.03 13.50 1.19
C HIS A 47 2.50 13.91 -0.22
N ARG A 48 3.81 14.08 -0.43
CA ARG A 48 4.37 14.40 -1.76
C ARG A 48 4.06 13.37 -2.86
N GLN A 49 3.63 12.17 -2.49
CA GLN A 49 3.41 11.06 -3.42
C GLN A 49 1.91 10.78 -3.69
N VAL A 50 0.99 11.48 -3.02
CA VAL A 50 -0.46 11.29 -3.20
C VAL A 50 -0.87 11.49 -4.67
N PRO A 51 -1.85 10.72 -5.19
CA PRO A 51 -2.24 10.81 -6.58
C PRO A 51 -2.88 12.15 -6.91
N ALA A 52 -2.72 12.60 -8.15
CA ALA A 52 -3.49 13.71 -8.70
C ALA A 52 -4.91 13.25 -9.08
N ARG A 53 -5.80 14.20 -9.41
CA ARG A 53 -7.13 13.88 -9.97
C ARG A 53 -6.98 13.07 -11.26
N GLY A 54 -7.72 11.97 -11.38
CA GLY A 54 -7.67 11.06 -12.53
C GLY A 54 -6.50 10.06 -12.51
N GLU A 55 -5.70 10.02 -11.43
CA GLU A 55 -4.57 9.09 -11.28
C GLU A 55 -4.88 8.01 -10.23
N ILE A 56 -4.47 6.77 -10.51
CA ILE A 56 -4.41 5.70 -9.52
C ILE A 56 -3.02 5.69 -8.87
N GLY A 57 -2.96 6.12 -7.61
CA GLY A 57 -1.75 6.08 -6.79
C GLY A 57 -1.60 4.76 -6.04
N ILE A 58 -0.45 4.09 -6.20
CA ILE A 58 -0.14 2.83 -5.52
C ILE A 58 1.05 3.03 -4.60
N PHE A 59 0.80 2.94 -3.30
CA PHE A 59 1.85 2.92 -2.29
C PHE A 59 2.33 1.48 -2.02
N ASN A 60 3.59 1.18 -2.39
CA ASN A 60 4.28 -0.06 -2.03
C ASN A 60 5.09 0.16 -0.73
N ARG A 61 4.57 -0.36 0.39
CA ARG A 61 4.75 0.25 1.72
C ARG A 61 4.14 1.65 1.77
N SER A 62 4.06 2.29 2.94
CA SER A 62 3.42 3.60 3.11
C SER A 62 3.78 4.26 4.45
N HIS A 63 3.07 5.32 4.84
CA HIS A 63 3.12 5.94 6.18
C HIS A 63 2.92 4.96 7.34
N TYR A 64 2.36 3.77 7.10
CA TYR A 64 2.22 2.76 8.14
C TYR A 64 3.57 2.19 8.62
N GLU A 65 4.65 2.30 7.84
CA GLU A 65 6.00 1.89 8.33
C GLU A 65 6.37 2.63 9.63
N ASP A 66 5.90 3.86 9.78
CA ASP A 66 6.14 4.73 10.93
C ASP A 66 5.39 4.35 12.21
N VAL A 67 4.52 3.33 12.14
CA VAL A 67 3.88 2.68 13.31
C VAL A 67 4.06 1.15 13.30
N LEU A 68 4.82 0.63 12.34
CA LEU A 68 5.18 -0.80 12.21
C LEU A 68 6.64 -1.01 12.60
N ILE A 69 7.58 -0.85 11.66
CA ILE A 69 9.00 -1.05 11.92
C ILE A 69 9.53 -0.09 13.00
N VAL A 70 9.02 1.14 13.04
CA VAL A 70 9.39 2.11 14.07
C VAL A 70 8.99 1.64 15.47
N ARG A 71 7.82 1.03 15.60
CA ARG A 71 7.34 0.45 16.86
C ARG A 71 8.15 -0.78 17.22
N VAL A 72 8.22 -1.75 16.31
CA VAL A 72 8.86 -3.04 16.56
C VAL A 72 10.31 -2.80 16.94
N ASN A 73 11.09 -2.09 16.13
CA ASN A 73 12.51 -1.82 16.40
C ASN A 73 12.77 -0.65 17.37
N GLU A 74 11.75 -0.16 18.07
CA GLU A 74 11.89 0.90 19.09
C GLU A 74 12.66 2.14 18.60
N LEU A 75 12.53 2.47 17.31
CA LEU A 75 13.28 3.56 16.68
C LEU A 75 12.87 4.93 17.20
N VAL A 76 11.67 5.00 17.78
CA VAL A 76 11.07 6.18 18.39
C VAL A 76 10.37 5.73 19.67
N ALA A 77 10.38 6.56 20.71
CA ALA A 77 9.65 6.28 21.95
C ALA A 77 8.16 6.02 21.71
N GLU A 78 7.58 5.11 22.49
CA GLU A 78 6.18 4.70 22.36
C GLU A 78 5.19 5.85 22.41
N GLU A 79 5.41 6.80 23.32
CA GLU A 79 4.54 7.97 23.49
C GLU A 79 4.49 8.83 22.22
N ARG A 80 5.51 8.72 21.35
CA ARG A 80 5.59 9.48 20.10
C ARG A 80 5.02 8.70 18.92
N TRP A 81 5.36 7.42 18.73
CA TRP A 81 4.78 6.67 17.59
C TRP A 81 3.30 6.34 17.82
N ARG A 82 2.85 6.13 19.07
CA ARG A 82 1.43 5.87 19.36
C ARG A 82 0.53 7.04 18.96
N LYS A 83 1.01 8.28 19.10
CA LYS A 83 0.30 9.49 18.62
C LYS A 83 0.15 9.53 17.09
N ARG A 84 1.02 8.84 16.34
CA ARG A 84 0.95 8.83 14.87
C ARG A 84 -0.33 8.17 14.36
N TYR A 85 -0.99 7.28 15.12
CA TYR A 85 -2.30 6.76 14.73
C TYR A 85 -3.33 7.87 14.55
N GLY A 86 -3.36 8.86 15.45
CA GLY A 86 -4.19 10.06 15.31
C GLY A 86 -3.83 10.85 14.05
N SER A 87 -2.55 11.17 13.87
CA SER A 87 -2.08 11.90 12.68
C SER A 87 -2.39 11.17 11.36
N ILE A 88 -2.33 9.84 11.34
CA ILE A 88 -2.66 9.03 10.17
C ILE A 88 -4.16 9.13 9.86
N ARG A 89 -5.03 8.97 10.86
CA ARG A 89 -6.48 9.11 10.67
C ARG A 89 -6.85 10.50 10.15
N ASP A 90 -6.28 11.54 10.76
CA ASP A 90 -6.56 12.92 10.38
C ASP A 90 -6.10 13.21 8.95
N TRP A 91 -4.91 12.73 8.58
CA TRP A 91 -4.36 12.88 7.24
C TRP A 91 -5.16 12.11 6.18
N GLU A 92 -5.56 10.88 6.46
CA GLU A 92 -6.41 10.09 5.56
C GLU A 92 -7.81 10.70 5.41
N SER A 93 -8.38 11.23 6.50
CA SER A 93 -9.67 11.94 6.43
C SER A 93 -9.57 13.18 5.55
N MET A 94 -8.53 14.00 5.72
CA MET A 94 -8.31 15.19 4.89
C MET A 94 -8.20 14.83 3.41
N LEU A 95 -7.47 13.77 3.06
CA LEU A 95 -7.38 13.31 1.67
C LEU A 95 -8.73 12.85 1.11
N ALA A 96 -9.52 12.15 1.92
CA ALA A 96 -10.85 11.71 1.53
C ALA A 96 -11.82 12.88 1.33
N ASP A 97 -11.77 13.88 2.21
CA ASP A 97 -12.57 15.10 2.11
C ASP A 97 -12.24 15.90 0.83
N GLU A 98 -10.98 15.86 0.38
CA GLU A 98 -10.52 16.49 -0.87
C GLU A 98 -10.77 15.62 -2.13
N GLY A 99 -11.42 14.46 -1.97
CA GLY A 99 -11.88 13.60 -3.07
C GLY A 99 -10.96 12.44 -3.43
N THR A 100 -10.04 12.04 -2.53
CA THR A 100 -9.22 10.84 -2.74
C THR A 100 -9.92 9.61 -2.15
N THR A 101 -10.27 8.63 -3.00
CA THR A 101 -10.70 7.31 -2.52
C THR A 101 -9.50 6.51 -2.00
N ILE A 102 -9.52 6.14 -0.72
CA ILE A 102 -8.42 5.42 -0.07
C ILE A 102 -8.79 3.96 0.14
N VAL A 103 -8.02 3.04 -0.48
CA VAL A 103 -8.17 1.59 -0.28
C VAL A 103 -6.89 1.03 0.35
N LYS A 104 -6.98 0.55 1.60
CA LYS A 104 -5.83 -0.02 2.32
C LYS A 104 -5.91 -1.54 2.34
N LEU A 105 -4.86 -2.18 1.86
CA LEU A 105 -4.81 -3.63 1.66
C LEU A 105 -3.65 -4.21 2.47
N PHE A 106 -3.96 -5.08 3.43
CA PHE A 106 -2.98 -5.89 4.16
C PHE A 106 -2.94 -7.30 3.57
N LEU A 107 -1.83 -7.66 2.94
CA LEU A 107 -1.65 -9.01 2.36
C LEU A 107 -1.16 -9.93 3.48
N HIS A 108 -2.09 -10.71 4.03
CA HIS A 108 -1.85 -11.55 5.20
C HIS A 108 -1.38 -12.94 4.79
N ILE A 109 -0.13 -13.26 5.12
CA ILE A 109 0.44 -14.59 4.91
C ILE A 109 0.76 -15.25 6.25
N SER A 110 0.79 -16.58 6.26
CA SER A 110 1.25 -17.34 7.42
C SER A 110 2.79 -17.27 7.57
N LYS A 111 3.29 -17.47 8.80
CA LYS A 111 4.73 -17.60 9.07
C LYS A 111 5.33 -18.78 8.29
N GLY A 112 4.57 -19.85 8.06
CA GLY A 112 4.95 -21.00 7.25
C GLY A 112 5.15 -20.63 5.78
N GLU A 113 4.14 -20.02 5.15
CA GLU A 113 4.21 -19.55 3.76
C GLU A 113 5.39 -18.60 3.53
N GLN A 114 5.69 -17.71 4.48
CA GLN A 114 6.84 -16.82 4.36
C GLN A 114 8.16 -17.60 4.25
N ALA A 115 8.36 -18.64 5.07
CA ALA A 115 9.57 -19.46 5.01
C ALA A 115 9.72 -20.14 3.65
N GLU A 116 8.64 -20.75 3.13
CA GLU A 116 8.65 -21.38 1.81
C GLU A 116 9.02 -20.37 0.71
N ARG A 117 8.48 -19.14 0.78
CA ARG A 117 8.81 -18.09 -0.19
C ARG A 117 10.24 -17.59 -0.09
N PHE A 118 10.80 -17.50 1.11
CA PHE A 118 12.21 -17.15 1.29
C PHE A 118 13.13 -18.24 0.76
N GLN A 119 12.85 -19.50 1.10
CA GLN A 119 13.61 -20.64 0.58
C GLN A 119 13.56 -20.67 -0.95
N ALA A 120 12.37 -20.52 -1.55
CA ALA A 120 12.23 -20.46 -3.01
C ALA A 120 12.98 -19.29 -3.67
N ARG A 121 13.23 -18.17 -2.98
CA ARG A 121 14.07 -17.07 -3.50
C ARG A 121 15.55 -17.41 -3.44
N LEU A 122 15.99 -18.15 -2.41
CA LEU A 122 17.36 -18.63 -2.28
C LEU A 122 17.67 -19.72 -3.30
N ASP A 123 16.69 -20.58 -3.59
CA ASP A 123 16.85 -21.70 -4.53
C ASP A 123 16.83 -21.24 -6.01
N ASP A 124 16.25 -20.08 -6.30
CA ASP A 124 16.14 -19.51 -7.66
C ASP A 124 17.18 -18.39 -7.88
N PRO A 125 18.26 -18.61 -8.67
CA PRO A 125 19.29 -17.62 -8.94
C PRO A 125 18.75 -16.29 -9.51
N THR A 126 17.62 -16.30 -10.21
CA THR A 126 16.99 -15.11 -10.80
C THR A 126 16.27 -14.24 -9.76
N LYS A 127 16.06 -14.78 -8.55
CA LYS A 127 15.34 -14.13 -7.44
C LYS A 127 16.20 -13.89 -6.20
N ARG A 128 17.40 -14.46 -6.11
CA ARG A 128 18.32 -14.29 -4.97
C ARG A 128 18.56 -12.83 -4.59
N TRP A 129 18.66 -11.95 -5.59
CA TRP A 129 18.84 -10.51 -5.37
C TRP A 129 17.70 -9.84 -4.57
N LYS A 130 16.53 -10.49 -4.45
CA LYS A 130 15.38 -10.03 -3.67
C LYS A 130 15.38 -10.52 -2.22
N PHE A 131 16.39 -11.28 -1.81
CA PHE A 131 16.53 -11.78 -0.45
C PHE A 131 17.63 -11.01 0.27
N SER A 132 17.35 -10.57 1.48
CA SER A 132 18.33 -9.98 2.39
C SER A 132 18.47 -10.86 3.63
N ALA A 133 19.70 -11.04 4.14
CA ALA A 133 19.90 -11.74 5.41
C ALA A 133 19.15 -11.06 6.56
N ALA A 134 19.02 -9.73 6.53
CA ALA A 134 18.24 -8.96 7.51
C ALA A 134 16.73 -9.29 7.48
N ASP A 135 16.22 -9.91 6.42
CA ASP A 135 14.82 -10.38 6.37
C ASP A 135 14.58 -11.51 7.41
N LEU A 136 15.63 -12.21 7.84
CA LEU A 136 15.56 -13.23 8.89
C LEU A 136 15.40 -12.60 10.27
N ASP A 137 16.10 -11.50 10.56
CA ASP A 137 15.95 -10.77 11.83
C ASP A 137 14.51 -10.25 11.99
N VAL A 138 13.93 -9.73 10.90
CA VAL A 138 12.52 -9.32 10.85
C VAL A 138 11.58 -10.50 11.09
N ARG A 139 11.92 -11.68 10.56
CA ARG A 139 11.13 -12.91 10.73
C ARG A 139 11.17 -13.45 12.16
N GLU A 140 12.28 -13.31 12.86
CA GLU A 140 12.36 -13.69 14.29
C GLU A 140 11.33 -12.91 15.12
N ARG A 141 11.11 -11.65 14.75
CA ARG A 141 10.13 -10.75 15.37
C ARG A 141 8.73 -10.81 14.77
N TRP A 142 8.38 -11.94 14.15
CA TRP A 142 7.10 -12.14 13.47
C TRP A 142 5.90 -11.72 14.32
N ASP A 143 5.84 -12.20 15.57
CA ASP A 143 4.70 -11.99 16.45
C ASP A 143 4.56 -10.50 16.84
N ASP A 144 5.68 -9.81 17.10
CA ASP A 144 5.69 -8.36 17.33
C ASP A 144 5.12 -7.59 16.14
N TYR A 145 5.50 -7.98 14.92
CA TYR A 145 4.95 -7.38 13.71
C TYR A 145 3.46 -7.69 13.52
N GLN A 146 2.99 -8.90 13.86
CA GLN A 146 1.56 -9.22 13.78
C GLN A 146 0.75 -8.33 14.73
N VAL A 147 1.23 -8.15 15.97
CA VAL A 147 0.58 -7.25 16.95
C VAL A 147 0.61 -5.80 16.46
N ALA A 148 1.74 -5.35 15.90
CA ALA A 148 1.85 -4.00 15.34
C ALA A 148 0.88 -3.78 14.16
N TYR A 149 0.69 -4.79 13.30
CA TYR A 149 -0.32 -4.74 12.24
C TYR A 149 -1.74 -4.74 12.79
N GLU A 150 -2.07 -5.60 13.74
CA GLU A 150 -3.39 -5.66 14.36
C GLU A 150 -3.79 -4.30 14.94
N ASP A 151 -2.90 -3.68 15.73
CA ASP A 151 -3.14 -2.35 16.30
C ASP A 151 -3.25 -1.29 15.20
N ALA A 152 -2.39 -1.30 14.19
CA ALA A 152 -2.48 -0.33 13.09
C ALA A 152 -3.80 -0.44 12.33
N LEU A 153 -4.29 -1.66 12.10
CA LEU A 153 -5.57 -1.91 11.43
C LEU A 153 -6.73 -1.45 12.31
N ALA A 154 -6.73 -1.84 13.60
CA ALA A 154 -7.78 -1.47 14.55
C ALA A 154 -7.86 0.05 14.78
N GLU A 155 -6.71 0.71 14.93
CA GLU A 155 -6.65 2.15 15.18
C GLU A 155 -7.02 2.99 13.95
N THR A 156 -6.88 2.49 12.73
CA THR A 156 -6.96 3.34 11.54
C THR A 156 -7.95 2.88 10.48
N SER A 157 -8.63 1.74 10.65
CA SER A 157 -9.71 1.38 9.75
C SER A 157 -10.91 2.31 9.99
N ALA A 158 -11.30 3.05 8.95
CA ALA A 158 -12.41 3.99 8.99
C ALA A 158 -13.27 3.84 7.73
N LYS A 159 -14.51 4.36 7.75
CA LYS A 159 -15.43 4.23 6.60
C LYS A 159 -14.85 4.85 5.32
N GLN A 160 -14.20 6.01 5.44
CA GLN A 160 -13.60 6.76 4.33
C GLN A 160 -12.21 6.24 3.93
N ALA A 161 -11.59 5.41 4.76
CA ALA A 161 -10.29 4.79 4.51
C ALA A 161 -10.29 3.37 5.11
N PRO A 162 -10.99 2.41 4.50
CA PRO A 162 -11.12 1.07 5.05
C PRO A 162 -9.83 0.25 4.88
N TRP A 163 -9.56 -0.61 5.85
CA TRP A 163 -8.60 -1.71 5.72
C TRP A 163 -9.29 -3.00 5.26
N TYR A 164 -8.67 -3.69 4.32
CA TYR A 164 -9.01 -5.05 3.94
C TYR A 164 -7.85 -5.98 4.25
N VAL A 165 -8.13 -7.00 5.06
CA VAL A 165 -7.22 -8.12 5.30
C VAL A 165 -7.43 -9.14 4.19
N ILE A 166 -6.41 -9.34 3.37
CA ILE A 166 -6.45 -10.23 2.20
C ILE A 166 -5.66 -11.50 2.52
N PRO A 167 -6.32 -12.68 2.66
CA PRO A 167 -5.61 -13.96 2.72
C PRO A 167 -4.70 -14.12 1.50
N ALA A 168 -3.39 -14.19 1.73
CA ALA A 168 -2.40 -14.00 0.68
C ALA A 168 -1.46 -15.20 0.49
N ASP A 169 -1.67 -16.31 1.20
CA ASP A 169 -0.89 -17.55 1.03
C ASP A 169 -1.03 -18.04 -0.41
N ARG A 170 -2.27 -18.12 -0.91
CA ARG A 170 -2.55 -18.48 -2.31
C ARG A 170 -2.51 -17.23 -3.19
N LYS A 171 -1.44 -17.12 -4.00
CA LYS A 171 -1.22 -15.96 -4.90
C LYS A 171 -2.40 -15.67 -5.84
N TRP A 172 -3.06 -16.70 -6.38
CA TRP A 172 -4.22 -16.53 -7.27
C TRP A 172 -5.40 -15.88 -6.53
N TYR A 173 -5.68 -16.33 -5.30
CA TYR A 173 -6.79 -15.83 -4.49
C TYR A 173 -6.51 -14.39 -4.06
N ARG A 174 -5.29 -14.11 -3.61
CA ARG A 174 -4.83 -12.75 -3.32
C ARG A 174 -5.09 -11.79 -4.48
N ASN A 175 -4.72 -12.18 -5.69
CA ASN A 175 -4.89 -11.35 -6.87
C ASN A 175 -6.38 -11.12 -7.17
N TRP A 176 -7.18 -12.18 -7.15
CA TRP A 176 -8.63 -12.09 -7.34
C TRP A 176 -9.29 -11.20 -6.28
N ALA A 177 -8.98 -11.39 -4.99
CA ALA A 177 -9.57 -10.62 -3.90
C ALA A 177 -9.21 -9.13 -4.00
N VAL A 178 -7.93 -8.81 -4.28
CA VAL A 178 -7.52 -7.41 -4.48
C VAL A 178 -8.22 -6.78 -5.68
N LEU A 179 -8.35 -7.51 -6.81
CA LEU A 179 -9.08 -7.01 -7.98
C LEU A 179 -10.54 -6.70 -7.65
N ASN A 180 -11.23 -7.57 -6.90
CA ASN A 180 -12.64 -7.33 -6.54
C ASN A 180 -12.79 -6.11 -5.63
N VAL A 181 -11.90 -5.91 -4.66
CA VAL A 181 -11.93 -4.73 -3.79
C VAL A 181 -11.72 -3.45 -4.61
N LEU A 182 -10.75 -3.44 -5.52
CA LEU A 182 -10.48 -2.27 -6.36
C LEU A 182 -11.60 -2.00 -7.37
N LEU A 183 -12.17 -3.05 -7.97
CA LEU A 183 -13.29 -2.94 -8.89
C LEU A 183 -14.50 -2.33 -8.18
N ALA A 184 -14.87 -2.84 -7.00
CA ALA A 184 -15.97 -2.31 -6.21
C ALA A 184 -15.77 -0.81 -5.88
N ALA A 185 -14.54 -0.41 -5.51
CA ALA A 185 -14.24 0.99 -5.23
C ALA A 185 -14.37 1.88 -6.49
N LEU A 186 -13.93 1.39 -7.66
CA LEU A 186 -14.06 2.12 -8.92
C LEU A 186 -15.52 2.21 -9.40
N GLU A 187 -16.30 1.15 -9.21
CA GLU A 187 -17.74 1.12 -9.52
C GLU A 187 -18.51 2.07 -8.60
N GLU A 188 -18.18 2.13 -7.31
CA GLU A 188 -18.79 3.08 -6.36
C GLU A 188 -18.44 4.54 -6.69
N MET A 189 -17.23 4.80 -7.19
CA MET A 189 -16.81 6.14 -7.64
C MET A 189 -17.55 6.63 -8.90
N ASP A 190 -18.03 5.70 -9.74
CA ASP A 190 -18.78 5.95 -10.97
C ASP A 190 -18.19 7.08 -11.87
N PRO A 191 -16.90 7.00 -12.27
CA PRO A 191 -16.28 8.05 -13.08
C PRO A 191 -16.93 8.13 -14.47
N GLN A 192 -17.50 9.28 -14.80
CA GLN A 192 -18.10 9.54 -16.11
C GLN A 192 -17.08 10.16 -17.07
N PHE A 193 -17.27 9.90 -18.37
CA PHE A 193 -16.60 10.70 -19.38
C PHE A 193 -17.03 12.18 -19.25
N PRO A 194 -16.11 13.13 -19.51
CA PRO A 194 -16.47 14.54 -19.53
C PRO A 194 -17.52 14.79 -20.63
N PRO A 195 -18.38 15.80 -20.46
CA PRO A 195 -19.31 16.19 -21.52
C PRO A 195 -18.55 16.59 -22.77
N GLU A 196 -19.15 16.31 -23.93
CA GLU A 196 -18.61 16.73 -25.22
C GLU A 196 -18.63 18.26 -25.36
N GLU A 197 -17.73 18.80 -26.19
CA GLU A 197 -17.77 20.21 -26.54
C GLU A 197 -19.03 20.50 -27.37
N PRO A 198 -19.77 21.60 -27.10
CA PRO A 198 -20.95 21.93 -27.91
C PRO A 198 -20.59 22.20 -29.38
N GLY A 199 -21.41 21.70 -30.31
CA GLY A 199 -21.29 22.02 -31.74
C GLY A 199 -20.32 21.13 -32.51
N LEU A 200 -19.92 19.97 -31.98
CA LEU A 200 -19.08 19.01 -32.72
C LEU A 200 -19.80 18.36 -33.90
N ASP A 201 -21.13 18.26 -33.88
CA ASP A 201 -21.94 17.60 -34.93
C ASP A 201 -21.76 18.21 -36.33
N ASP A 202 -21.47 19.50 -36.41
CA ASP A 202 -21.31 20.24 -37.67
C ASP A 202 -19.85 20.25 -38.19
N LEU A 203 -18.90 19.68 -37.44
CA LEU A 203 -17.49 19.69 -37.80
C LEU A 203 -17.15 18.59 -38.80
N VAL A 204 -16.61 19.00 -39.95
CA VAL A 204 -16.06 18.08 -40.96
C VAL A 204 -14.55 18.33 -41.07
N ILE A 205 -13.75 17.34 -40.70
CA ILE A 205 -12.29 17.37 -40.91
C ILE A 205 -12.03 17.13 -42.41
N ARG A 206 -11.36 18.09 -43.07
CA ARG A 206 -10.97 18.02 -44.48
C ARG A 206 -9.49 17.75 -44.65
#